data_AF-A0A179FWK6-F1
#
_entry.id   AF-A0A179FWK6-F1
#
_cell.length_a   1.000
_cell.length_b   1.000
_cell.length_c   1.000
_cell.angle_alpha   90.00
_cell.angle_beta   90.00
_cell.angle_gamma   90.00
#
_symmetry.space_group_name_H-M   'P 1'
#
loop_
_entity.id
_entity.type
_entity.pdbx_description
1 polymer ?
#
loop_
_entity_poly.entity_id
_entity_poly.type
_entity_poly.pdbx_seq_one_letter_code
_entity_poly.pdbx_strand_id
1 'polypeptide(L)'
;MNLLHLALLAASVRVCSGSVKRGLIYIPNEAWPQDDSVWIQDGSTLTWYYTYGDQPNPRYKSPQSALEFVPMMWGMGGNPDDTSFRDSIIKQLEAGANIRYVLSFNEPDMRSDWGGSNIEPAKAARGYIANMLPLKERGIKIGLPAVSGASWGIQWLREFAGNCTEVLNEKCQYDFLPVHWYGNFGGLKAHIDEATHE
;
A
#
# COMPACT_ATOMS: atom_id res chain seq x y z
N MET A 1 28.16 -60.88 18.17
CA MET A 1 28.13 -59.97 17.01
C MET A 1 27.27 -58.78 17.38
N ASN A 2 27.90 -57.62 17.66
CA ASN A 2 27.21 -56.38 18.03
C ASN A 2 26.74 -55.67 16.75
N LEU A 3 25.43 -55.47 16.61
CA LEU A 3 24.85 -54.60 15.57
C LEU A 3 24.73 -53.20 16.16
N LEU A 4 25.66 -52.31 15.82
CA LEU A 4 25.52 -50.87 16.05
C LEU A 4 24.40 -50.33 15.16
N HIS A 5 23.33 -49.79 15.76
CA HIS A 5 22.32 -49.03 15.03
C HIS A 5 22.79 -47.59 14.85
N LEU A 6 22.99 -47.20 13.58
CA LEU A 6 23.31 -45.83 13.19
C LEU A 6 22.00 -45.03 13.17
N ALA A 7 21.77 -44.19 14.18
CA ALA A 7 20.65 -43.26 14.19
C ALA A 7 20.95 -42.09 13.24
N LEU A 8 20.26 -42.04 12.09
CA LEU A 8 20.24 -40.84 11.25
C LEU A 8 19.46 -39.74 11.98
N LEU A 9 20.15 -38.70 12.46
CA LEU A 9 19.52 -37.43 12.77
C LEU A 9 19.09 -36.77 11.46
N ALA A 10 17.80 -36.88 11.12
CA ALA A 10 17.19 -36.03 10.11
C ALA A 10 17.17 -34.59 10.65
N ALA A 11 18.12 -33.76 10.21
CA ALA A 11 18.05 -32.33 10.45
C ALA A 11 16.81 -31.78 9.72
N SER A 12 15.80 -31.36 10.47
CA SER A 12 14.65 -30.64 9.91
C SER A 12 15.17 -29.32 9.35
N VAL A 13 15.39 -29.23 8.05
CA VAL A 13 15.58 -27.94 7.39
C VAL A 13 14.25 -27.22 7.52
N ARG A 14 14.14 -26.32 8.50
CA ARG A 14 13.04 -25.35 8.54
C ARG A 14 13.24 -24.45 7.33
N VAL A 15 12.55 -24.75 6.25
CA VAL A 15 12.34 -23.78 5.17
C VAL A 15 11.59 -22.62 5.84
N CYS A 16 12.30 -21.51 6.04
CA CYS A 16 11.66 -20.28 6.46
C CYS A 16 10.74 -19.87 5.30
N SER A 17 9.44 -20.17 5.40
CA SER A 17 8.48 -19.69 4.41
C SER A 17 8.59 -18.18 4.40
N GLY A 18 8.94 -17.60 3.25
CA GLY A 18 9.06 -16.15 3.11
C GLY A 18 7.81 -15.46 3.67
N SER A 19 8.01 -14.35 4.38
CA SER A 19 6.88 -13.55 4.86
C SER A 19 6.07 -13.05 3.67
N VAL A 20 4.80 -13.42 3.61
CA VAL A 20 3.83 -12.96 2.60
C VAL A 20 3.54 -11.46 2.66
N LYS A 21 4.14 -10.74 3.61
CA LYS A 21 3.95 -9.29 3.81
C LYS A 21 4.84 -8.43 2.92
N ARG A 22 5.92 -8.97 2.35
CA ARG A 22 6.88 -8.17 1.57
C ARG A 22 6.29 -7.78 0.22
N GLY A 23 6.30 -6.48 -0.06
CA GLY A 23 5.96 -5.93 -1.36
C GLY A 23 7.09 -5.08 -1.95
N LEU A 24 6.91 -4.68 -3.20
CA LEU A 24 7.82 -3.83 -3.94
C LEU A 24 7.23 -2.42 -4.15
N ILE A 25 7.95 -1.40 -3.72
CA ILE A 25 7.72 -0.02 -4.15
C ILE A 25 8.48 0.15 -5.46
N TYR A 26 7.78 0.10 -6.59
CA TYR A 26 8.42 0.10 -7.89
C TYR A 26 8.50 1.50 -8.48
N ILE A 27 9.74 1.96 -8.67
CA ILE A 27 10.07 3.15 -9.46
C ILE A 27 10.90 2.68 -10.66
N PRO A 28 10.51 2.97 -11.91
CA PRO A 28 11.23 2.51 -13.08
C PRO A 28 12.63 3.14 -13.16
N ASN A 29 13.62 2.34 -13.58
CA ASN A 29 14.96 2.81 -13.89
C ASN A 29 15.24 2.67 -15.39
N GLU A 30 15.19 3.79 -16.11
CA GLU A 30 15.37 3.80 -17.57
C GLU A 30 16.80 3.40 -18.00
N ALA A 31 17.81 3.60 -17.14
CA ALA A 31 19.17 3.22 -17.46
C ALA A 31 19.39 1.70 -17.42
N TRP A 32 18.60 0.99 -16.60
CA TRP A 32 18.78 -0.43 -16.32
C TRP A 32 17.44 -1.20 -16.25
N PRO A 33 16.59 -1.16 -17.29
CA PRO A 33 15.26 -1.76 -17.26
C PRO A 33 15.29 -3.30 -17.14
N GLN A 34 16.43 -3.93 -17.44
CA GLN A 34 16.59 -5.38 -17.27
C GLN A 34 16.57 -5.82 -15.79
N ASP A 35 16.92 -4.92 -14.86
CA ASP A 35 17.00 -5.21 -13.43
C ASP A 35 15.61 -5.48 -12.82
N ASP A 36 14.54 -5.05 -13.50
CA ASP A 36 13.16 -5.35 -13.11
C ASP A 36 12.89 -6.86 -12.99
N SER A 37 13.64 -7.68 -13.74
CA SER A 37 13.51 -9.15 -13.68
C SER A 37 13.96 -9.75 -12.34
N VAL A 38 14.84 -9.07 -11.59
CA VAL A 38 15.36 -9.54 -10.30
C VAL A 38 14.24 -9.72 -9.27
N TRP A 39 13.17 -8.94 -9.36
CA TRP A 39 12.08 -8.96 -8.39
C TRP A 39 11.11 -10.13 -8.58
N ILE A 40 11.11 -10.76 -9.75
CA ILE A 40 10.17 -11.84 -10.14
C ILE A 40 10.87 -13.15 -10.52
N GLN A 41 12.18 -13.26 -10.24
CA GLN A 41 12.92 -14.49 -10.45
C GLN A 41 12.48 -15.61 -9.49
N ASP A 42 12.79 -16.86 -9.83
CA ASP A 42 12.53 -18.01 -8.97
C ASP A 42 13.11 -17.81 -7.57
N GLY A 43 12.27 -18.07 -6.55
CA GLY A 43 12.61 -17.85 -5.15
C GLY A 43 12.30 -16.45 -4.61
N SER A 44 11.78 -15.53 -5.43
CA SER A 44 11.22 -14.27 -4.94
C SER A 44 10.10 -14.53 -3.93
N THR A 45 10.12 -13.79 -2.81
CA THR A 45 9.08 -13.86 -1.77
C THR A 45 8.14 -12.66 -1.81
N LEU A 46 8.24 -11.82 -2.84
CA LEU A 46 7.39 -10.65 -3.01
C LEU A 46 6.00 -11.10 -3.47
N THR A 47 4.96 -10.50 -2.90
CA THR A 47 3.56 -10.89 -3.17
C THR A 47 2.72 -9.76 -3.74
N TRP A 48 3.17 -8.52 -3.63
CA TRP A 48 2.46 -7.34 -4.13
C TRP A 48 3.44 -6.23 -4.52
N TYR A 49 2.97 -5.26 -5.29
CA TYR A 49 3.74 -4.06 -5.65
C TYR A 49 2.84 -2.85 -5.88
N TYR A 50 3.40 -1.66 -5.76
CA TYR A 50 2.75 -0.40 -6.18
C TYR A 50 3.75 0.57 -6.82
N THR A 51 3.24 1.59 -7.51
CA THR A 51 4.02 2.48 -8.38
C THR A 51 3.82 3.98 -8.10
N TYR A 52 3.20 4.33 -6.96
CA TYR A 52 2.63 5.67 -6.70
C TYR A 52 1.60 6.14 -7.73
N GLY A 53 1.11 5.25 -8.60
CA GLY A 53 0.11 5.56 -9.60
C GLY A 53 -1.03 4.55 -9.62
N ASP A 54 -1.99 4.79 -10.48
CA ASP A 54 -3.16 3.96 -10.68
C ASP A 54 -2.96 2.88 -11.76
N GLN A 55 -1.86 2.95 -12.52
CA GLN A 55 -1.56 2.01 -13.60
C GLN A 55 -0.47 0.98 -13.23
N PRO A 56 -0.71 -0.32 -13.52
CA PRO A 56 0.29 -1.37 -13.34
C PRO A 56 1.41 -1.24 -14.38
N ASN A 57 2.65 -1.49 -13.94
CA ASN A 57 3.77 -1.62 -14.87
C ASN A 57 3.60 -2.88 -15.77
N PRO A 58 3.72 -2.78 -17.11
CA PRO A 58 3.60 -3.91 -18.03
C PRO A 58 4.56 -5.09 -17.74
N ARG A 59 5.73 -4.82 -17.15
CA ARG A 59 6.76 -5.81 -16.83
C ARG A 59 6.28 -6.86 -15.83
N TYR A 60 5.37 -6.49 -14.94
CA TYR A 60 4.82 -7.37 -13.90
C TYR A 60 3.44 -7.93 -14.23
N LYS A 61 2.96 -7.75 -15.48
CA LYS A 61 1.72 -8.38 -15.98
C LYS A 61 1.92 -9.80 -16.50
N SER A 62 3.16 -10.29 -16.53
CA SER A 62 3.52 -11.61 -17.02
C SER A 62 3.04 -12.73 -16.07
N PRO A 63 2.68 -13.93 -16.56
CA PRO A 63 2.41 -15.11 -15.72
C PRO A 63 3.55 -15.50 -14.77
N GLN A 64 4.78 -15.08 -15.06
CA GLN A 64 5.93 -15.25 -14.15
C GLN A 64 5.87 -14.33 -12.92
N SER A 65 5.10 -13.23 -12.99
CA SER A 65 4.89 -12.32 -11.87
C SER A 65 3.63 -12.75 -11.10
N ALA A 66 3.83 -13.26 -9.89
CA ALA A 66 2.74 -13.51 -8.94
C ALA A 66 2.36 -12.25 -8.13
N LEU A 67 2.90 -11.08 -8.50
CA LEU A 67 2.71 -9.84 -7.75
C LEU A 67 1.33 -9.26 -8.02
N GLU A 68 0.56 -9.07 -6.95
CA GLU A 68 -0.64 -8.25 -7.00
C GLU A 68 -0.26 -6.77 -7.16
N PHE A 69 -0.86 -6.09 -8.14
CA PHE A 69 -0.75 -4.64 -8.24
C PHE A 69 -1.71 -3.96 -7.26
N VAL A 70 -1.18 -3.00 -6.49
CA VAL A 70 -1.94 -2.16 -5.56
C VAL A 70 -1.93 -0.72 -6.09
N PRO A 71 -3.00 -0.27 -6.76
CA PRO A 71 -3.09 1.10 -7.28
C PRO A 71 -3.08 2.14 -6.16
N MET A 72 -2.53 3.32 -6.42
CA MET A 72 -2.49 4.44 -5.50
C MET A 72 -3.09 5.71 -6.10
N MET A 73 -4.01 6.35 -5.37
CA MET A 73 -4.44 7.71 -5.64
C MET A 73 -3.46 8.67 -4.95
N TRP A 74 -2.32 8.93 -5.59
CA TRP A 74 -1.21 9.68 -4.96
C TRP A 74 -1.63 11.02 -4.37
N GLY A 75 -2.47 11.76 -5.07
CA GLY A 75 -2.99 13.05 -4.64
C GLY A 75 -4.26 13.40 -5.40
N MET A 76 -4.67 14.67 -5.33
CA MET A 76 -5.88 15.15 -5.99
C MET A 76 -5.71 16.59 -6.47
N GLY A 77 -6.48 16.96 -7.50
CA GLY A 77 -6.53 18.32 -8.01
C GLY A 77 -7.32 19.29 -7.13
N GLY A 78 -7.71 20.42 -7.73
CA GLY A 78 -8.56 21.42 -7.09
C GLY A 78 -9.94 20.88 -6.68
N ASN A 79 -10.52 20.01 -7.52
CA ASN A 79 -11.87 19.49 -7.37
C ASN A 79 -11.88 18.20 -6.51
N PRO A 80 -12.53 18.20 -5.32
CA PRO A 80 -12.66 17.00 -4.51
C PRO A 80 -13.66 15.97 -5.02
N ASP A 81 -14.49 16.34 -5.99
CA ASP A 81 -15.48 15.44 -6.59
C ASP A 81 -14.95 14.78 -7.90
N ASP A 82 -13.66 14.98 -8.23
CA ASP A 82 -13.01 14.27 -9.33
C ASP A 82 -12.90 12.77 -8.99
N THR A 83 -13.42 11.93 -9.87
CA THR A 83 -13.51 10.48 -9.69
C THR A 83 -12.68 9.69 -10.71
N SER A 84 -11.76 10.36 -11.41
CA SER A 84 -10.90 9.75 -12.44
C SER A 84 -10.12 8.55 -11.93
N PHE A 85 -9.64 8.59 -10.67
CA PHE A 85 -8.96 7.45 -10.06
C PHE A 85 -9.88 6.25 -9.91
N ARG A 86 -11.05 6.43 -9.27
CA ARG A 86 -12.06 5.35 -9.12
C ARG A 86 -12.43 4.76 -10.48
N ASP A 87 -12.70 5.61 -11.47
CA ASP A 87 -13.13 5.18 -12.79
C ASP A 87 -12.02 4.38 -13.51
N SER A 88 -10.76 4.76 -13.32
CA SER A 88 -9.60 4.00 -13.79
C SER A 88 -9.52 2.61 -13.15
N ILE A 89 -9.74 2.49 -11.84
CA ILE A 89 -9.71 1.19 -11.15
C ILE A 89 -10.88 0.31 -11.59
N ILE A 90 -12.08 0.87 -11.70
CA ILE A 90 -13.26 0.14 -12.20
C ILE A 90 -13.00 -0.40 -13.61
N LYS A 91 -12.45 0.42 -14.51
CA LYS A 91 -12.10 -0.02 -15.87
C LYS A 91 -11.09 -1.16 -15.88
N GLN A 92 -10.10 -1.14 -14.97
CA GLN A 92 -9.13 -2.23 -14.85
C GLN A 92 -9.78 -3.53 -14.36
N LEU A 93 -10.67 -3.45 -13.37
CA LEU A 93 -11.43 -4.61 -12.89
C LEU A 93 -12.31 -5.21 -14.00
N GLU A 94 -12.99 -4.36 -14.77
CA GLU A 94 -13.81 -4.77 -15.92
C GLU A 94 -12.97 -5.42 -17.03
N ALA A 95 -11.70 -5.04 -17.15
CA ALA A 95 -10.72 -5.68 -18.04
C ALA A 95 -10.12 -6.98 -17.45
N GLY A 96 -10.56 -7.42 -16.27
CA GLY A 96 -10.12 -8.66 -15.63
C GLY A 96 -8.90 -8.52 -14.71
N ALA A 97 -8.52 -7.30 -14.31
CA ALA A 97 -7.44 -7.12 -13.34
C ALA A 97 -7.84 -7.67 -11.96
N ASN A 98 -6.91 -8.36 -11.30
CA ASN A 98 -7.08 -8.84 -9.92
C ASN A 98 -6.56 -7.78 -8.93
N ILE A 99 -7.36 -6.73 -8.70
CA ILE A 99 -7.05 -5.66 -7.73
C ILE A 99 -7.90 -5.90 -6.48
N ARG A 100 -7.27 -6.20 -5.35
CA ARG A 100 -7.98 -6.41 -4.06
C ARG A 100 -7.72 -5.30 -3.06
N TYR A 101 -6.68 -4.50 -3.26
CA TYR A 101 -6.30 -3.38 -2.39
C TYR A 101 -6.08 -2.12 -3.20
N VAL A 102 -6.44 -0.95 -2.65
CA VAL A 102 -6.04 0.36 -3.17
C VAL A 102 -5.51 1.24 -2.05
N LEU A 103 -4.47 2.02 -2.39
CA LEU A 103 -3.87 3.04 -1.53
C LEU A 103 -4.50 4.40 -1.86
N SER A 104 -4.71 5.21 -0.84
CA SER A 104 -5.11 6.61 -1.02
C SER A 104 -3.88 7.53 -0.99
N PHE A 105 -4.02 8.77 -0.50
CA PHE A 105 -3.06 9.85 -0.72
C PHE A 105 -1.68 9.57 -0.14
N ASN A 106 -0.65 10.08 -0.82
CA ASN A 106 0.76 9.96 -0.45
C ASN A 106 1.22 11.18 0.34
N GLU A 107 1.49 11.00 1.63
CA GLU A 107 1.95 12.07 2.54
C GLU A 107 1.20 13.39 2.32
N PRO A 108 -0.14 13.38 2.45
CA PRO A 108 -0.93 14.60 2.28
C PRO A 108 -0.61 15.65 3.34
N ASP A 109 0.02 15.23 4.45
CA ASP A 109 0.55 16.06 5.53
C ASP A 109 1.88 16.75 5.18
N MET A 110 2.50 16.40 4.04
CA MET A 110 3.79 16.91 3.60
C MET A 110 3.64 17.80 2.37
N ARG A 111 4.54 18.79 2.26
CA ARG A 111 4.58 19.71 1.12
C ARG A 111 5.00 19.00 -0.17
N SER A 112 4.50 19.49 -1.30
CA SER A 112 4.82 18.90 -2.61
C SER A 112 6.28 19.03 -3.03
N ASP A 113 6.98 20.08 -2.60
CA ASP A 113 8.42 20.21 -2.83
C ASP A 113 9.26 19.20 -2.01
N TRP A 114 8.65 18.49 -1.07
CA TRP A 114 9.28 17.39 -0.32
C TRP A 114 8.84 16.01 -0.82
N GLY A 115 7.97 15.95 -1.83
CA GLY A 115 7.43 14.69 -2.37
C GLY A 115 6.08 14.27 -1.78
N GLY A 116 5.43 15.11 -0.97
CA GLY A 116 4.08 14.87 -0.44
C GLY A 116 2.95 15.40 -1.33
N SER A 117 1.74 14.88 -1.17
CA SER A 117 0.61 15.34 -1.98
C SER A 117 0.01 16.67 -1.52
N ASN A 118 0.38 17.15 -0.33
CA ASN A 118 0.00 18.46 0.24
C ASN A 118 -1.51 18.77 0.14
N ILE A 119 -2.32 18.06 0.94
CA ILE A 119 -3.78 18.16 0.90
C ILE A 119 -4.29 18.48 2.29
N GLU A 120 -5.19 19.46 2.40
CA GLU A 120 -5.86 19.75 3.67
C GLU A 120 -6.77 18.59 4.09
N PRO A 121 -6.83 18.22 5.39
CA PRO A 121 -7.60 17.06 5.86
C PRO A 121 -9.07 17.03 5.43
N ALA A 122 -9.77 18.17 5.52
CA ALA A 122 -11.18 18.28 5.14
C ALA A 122 -11.41 18.04 3.63
N LYS A 123 -10.49 18.55 2.80
CA LYS A 123 -10.55 18.34 1.34
C LYS A 123 -10.20 16.90 0.98
N ALA A 124 -9.19 16.32 1.63
CA ALA A 124 -8.83 14.92 1.48
C ALA A 124 -10.00 14.01 1.85
N ALA A 125 -10.73 14.30 2.93
CA ALA A 125 -11.91 13.52 3.34
C ALA A 125 -12.96 13.43 2.22
N ARG A 126 -13.28 14.55 1.56
CA ARG A 126 -14.20 14.56 0.42
C ARG A 126 -13.69 13.73 -0.77
N GLY A 127 -12.43 13.91 -1.16
CA GLY A 127 -11.81 13.16 -2.26
C GLY A 127 -11.75 11.65 -1.98
N TYR A 128 -11.45 11.28 -0.73
CA TYR A 128 -11.45 9.90 -0.26
C TYR A 128 -12.86 9.29 -0.32
N ILE A 129 -13.88 10.00 0.15
CA ILE A 129 -15.27 9.55 0.08
C ILE A 129 -15.69 9.31 -1.37
N ALA A 130 -15.40 10.25 -2.27
CA ALA A 130 -15.78 10.17 -3.68
C ALA A 130 -15.11 8.99 -4.43
N ASN A 131 -13.87 8.65 -4.07
CA ASN A 131 -13.07 7.66 -4.80
C ASN A 131 -12.99 6.30 -4.11
N MET A 132 -12.77 6.25 -2.80
CA MET A 132 -12.44 5.02 -2.07
C MET A 132 -13.67 4.24 -1.61
N LEU A 133 -14.70 4.90 -1.09
CA LEU A 133 -15.89 4.20 -0.59
C LEU A 133 -16.62 3.40 -1.68
N PRO A 134 -16.83 3.93 -2.91
CA PRO A 134 -17.42 3.14 -3.99
C PRO A 134 -16.57 1.92 -4.41
N LEU A 135 -15.24 2.00 -4.26
CA LEU A 135 -14.36 0.85 -4.49
C LEU A 135 -14.52 -0.19 -3.38
N LYS A 136 -14.70 0.25 -2.13
CA LYS A 136 -14.99 -0.63 -0.98
C LYS A 136 -16.33 -1.37 -1.14
N GLU A 137 -17.36 -0.70 -1.65
CA GLU A 137 -18.66 -1.32 -1.97
C GLU A 137 -18.52 -2.45 -3.01
N ARG A 138 -17.50 -2.37 -3.88
CA ARG A 138 -17.13 -3.42 -4.84
C ARG A 138 -16.25 -4.52 -4.25
N GLY A 139 -16.01 -4.51 -2.94
CA GLY A 139 -15.22 -5.51 -2.23
C GLY A 139 -13.72 -5.24 -2.21
N ILE A 140 -13.25 -4.09 -2.72
CA ILE A 140 -11.84 -3.71 -2.65
C ILE A 140 -11.50 -3.23 -1.23
N LYS A 141 -10.36 -3.66 -0.71
CA LYS A 141 -9.81 -3.18 0.55
C LYS A 141 -9.20 -1.80 0.37
N ILE A 142 -9.62 -0.83 1.18
CA ILE A 142 -9.18 0.57 1.05
C ILE A 142 -8.30 0.99 2.22
N GLY A 143 -7.20 1.65 1.92
CA GLY A 143 -6.26 2.19 2.90
C GLY A 143 -6.52 3.66 3.20
N LEU A 144 -6.41 4.04 4.48
CA LEU A 144 -6.32 5.45 4.88
C LEU A 144 -5.13 6.15 4.19
N PRO A 145 -5.08 7.50 4.20
CA PRO A 145 -3.95 8.22 3.63
C PRO A 145 -2.63 7.84 4.30
N ALA A 146 -1.58 7.66 3.49
CA ALA A 146 -0.25 7.29 3.96
C ALA A 146 0.47 8.54 4.48
N VAL A 147 0.32 8.85 5.77
CA VAL A 147 0.97 10.03 6.38
C VAL A 147 2.45 9.80 6.65
N SER A 148 3.21 10.89 6.73
CA SER A 148 4.61 10.83 7.10
C SER A 148 4.82 10.42 8.56
N GLY A 149 6.04 9.99 8.89
CA GLY A 149 6.49 9.72 10.26
C GLY A 149 6.79 10.98 11.08
N ALA A 150 6.49 12.18 10.58
CA ALA A 150 6.69 13.43 11.30
C ALA A 150 5.71 13.56 12.47
N SER A 151 6.02 14.45 13.43
CA SER A 151 5.20 14.65 14.63
C SER A 151 3.77 15.11 14.36
N TRP A 152 3.48 15.60 13.14
CA TRP A 152 2.17 16.07 12.72
C TRP A 152 1.41 15.07 11.83
N GLY A 153 2.05 13.99 11.35
CA GLY A 153 1.42 13.06 10.40
C GLY A 153 0.19 12.37 10.99
N ILE A 154 0.32 11.79 12.19
CA ILE A 154 -0.82 11.17 12.88
C ILE A 154 -1.89 12.20 13.26
N GLN A 155 -1.50 13.43 13.62
CA GLN A 155 -2.47 14.50 13.87
C GLN A 155 -3.30 14.80 12.60
N TRP A 156 -2.64 14.97 11.45
CA TRP A 156 -3.32 15.17 10.17
C TRP A 156 -4.31 14.02 9.88
N LEU A 157 -3.91 12.78 10.17
CA LEU A 157 -4.75 11.60 9.96
C LEU A 157 -6.00 11.61 10.85
N ARG A 158 -5.86 11.99 12.13
CA ARG A 158 -6.99 12.15 13.06
C ARG A 158 -7.97 13.21 12.56
N GLU A 159 -7.45 14.37 12.11
CA GLU A 159 -8.27 15.44 11.54
C GLU A 159 -9.00 14.96 10.28
N PHE A 160 -8.33 14.24 9.39
CA PHE A 160 -8.93 13.64 8.20
C PHE A 160 -10.06 12.68 8.54
N ALA A 161 -9.83 11.76 9.49
CA ALA A 161 -10.81 10.75 9.89
C ALA A 161 -12.03 11.40 10.56
N GLY A 162 -11.82 12.46 11.35
CA GLY A 162 -12.88 13.28 11.93
C GLY A 162 -13.74 13.97 10.86
N ASN A 163 -13.11 14.66 9.90
CA ASN A 163 -13.81 15.29 8.78
C ASN A 163 -14.59 14.28 7.93
N CYS A 164 -14.01 13.12 7.65
CA CYS A 164 -14.68 12.05 6.91
C CYS A 164 -15.90 11.54 7.68
N THR A 165 -15.77 11.34 8.99
CA THR A 165 -16.87 10.90 9.85
C THR A 165 -18.00 11.93 9.91
N GLU A 166 -17.66 13.21 9.97
CA GLU A 166 -18.63 14.31 9.94
C GLU A 166 -19.41 14.36 8.62
N VAL A 167 -18.71 14.26 7.47
CA VAL A 167 -19.36 14.28 6.15
C VAL A 167 -20.30 13.09 5.94
N LEU A 168 -19.90 11.90 6.42
CA LEU A 168 -20.71 10.68 6.27
C LEU A 168 -21.82 10.56 7.31
N ASN A 169 -21.73 11.29 8.42
CA ASN A 169 -22.55 11.07 9.62
C ASN A 169 -22.46 9.61 10.13
N GLU A 170 -21.31 8.96 9.92
CA GLU A 170 -20.96 7.62 10.40
C GLU A 170 -19.43 7.46 10.41
N LYS A 171 -18.91 6.44 11.11
CA LYS A 171 -17.45 6.22 11.21
C LYS A 171 -16.83 6.09 9.82
N CYS A 172 -15.80 6.89 9.53
CA CYS A 172 -15.05 6.80 8.28
C CYS A 172 -14.56 5.35 8.04
N GLN A 173 -14.90 4.79 6.88
CA GLN A 173 -14.61 3.40 6.58
C GLN A 173 -13.21 3.24 5.97
N TYR A 174 -12.48 2.23 6.46
CA TYR A 174 -11.19 1.81 5.93
C TYR A 174 -10.95 0.32 6.26
N ASP A 175 -9.95 -0.30 5.66
CA ASP A 175 -9.53 -1.68 5.96
C ASP A 175 -8.10 -1.77 6.52
N PHE A 176 -7.26 -0.78 6.21
CA PHE A 176 -5.88 -0.71 6.70
C PHE A 176 -5.37 0.73 6.77
N LEU A 177 -4.29 0.92 7.52
CA LEU A 177 -3.64 2.21 7.75
C LEU A 177 -2.19 2.11 7.27
N PRO A 178 -1.84 2.74 6.13
CA PRO A 178 -0.45 2.86 5.69
C PRO A 178 0.30 3.92 6.50
N VAL A 179 1.57 3.65 6.82
CA VAL A 179 2.47 4.60 7.48
C VAL A 179 3.80 4.68 6.74
N HIS A 180 4.42 5.86 6.71
CA HIS A 180 5.80 6.03 6.29
C HIS A 180 6.71 6.30 7.47
N TRP A 181 7.94 5.80 7.39
CA TRP A 181 8.94 6.04 8.42
C TRP A 181 10.34 6.13 7.84
N TYR A 182 11.02 7.22 8.17
CA TYR A 182 12.41 7.45 7.84
C TYR A 182 13.15 7.84 9.12
N GLY A 183 13.86 6.88 9.71
CA GLY A 183 14.52 7.08 11.00
C GLY A 183 15.06 5.78 11.58
N ASN A 184 15.34 5.79 12.87
CA ASN A 184 15.84 4.60 13.57
C ASN A 184 14.72 3.59 13.87
N PHE A 185 15.09 2.38 14.28
CA PHE A 185 14.15 1.32 14.61
C PHE A 185 13.27 1.63 15.84
N GLY A 186 13.82 2.33 16.83
CA GLY A 186 13.08 2.70 18.04
C GLY A 186 11.89 3.61 17.73
N GLY A 187 12.10 4.62 16.88
CA GLY A 187 11.05 5.51 16.41
C GLY A 187 10.07 4.81 15.48
N LEU A 188 10.52 3.88 14.62
CA LEU A 188 9.60 3.04 13.81
C LEU A 188 8.61 2.30 14.70
N LYS A 189 9.12 1.66 15.75
CA LYS A 189 8.28 0.93 16.70
C LYS A 189 7.27 1.86 17.37
N ALA A 190 7.74 2.99 17.90
CA ALA A 190 6.86 3.96 18.55
C ALA A 190 5.78 4.51 17.60
N HIS A 191 6.13 4.78 16.34
CA HIS A 191 5.19 5.28 15.34
C HIS A 191 4.13 4.24 14.96
N ILE A 192 4.52 2.97 14.79
CA ILE A 192 3.56 1.87 14.59
C ILE A 192 2.66 1.69 15.80
N ASP A 193 3.23 1.76 17.02
CA ASP A 193 2.46 1.65 18.25
C ASP A 193 1.43 2.80 18.35
N GLU A 194 1.81 4.05 18.05
CA GLU A 194 0.86 5.16 18.01
C GLU A 194 -0.25 4.96 16.96
N ALA A 195 0.11 4.62 15.72
CA ALA A 195 -0.84 4.46 14.62
C ALA A 195 -1.85 3.31 14.82
N THR A 196 -1.53 2.32 15.64
CA THR A 196 -2.38 1.14 15.87
C THR A 196 -3.35 1.29 17.05
N HIS A 197 -3.28 2.39 17.80
CA HIS A 197 -4.18 2.68 18.92
C HIS A 197 -5.21 3.79 18.59
N GLU A 198 -5.39 4.12 17.30
CA GLU A 198 -6.46 4.95 16.73
C GLU A 198 -7.70 4.12 16.33
#